data_AF-A0A9P4TWG3-F1
#
_entry.id   AF-A0A9P4TWG3-F1
#
_cell.length_a   1.000
_cell.length_b   1.000
_cell.length_c   1.000
_cell.angle_alpha   90.00
_cell.angle_beta   90.00
_cell.angle_gamma   90.00
#
_symmetry.space_group_name_H-M   'P 1'
#
loop_
_entity.id
_entity.type
_entity.pdbx_description
1 polymer ?
#
loop_
_entity_poly.entity_id
_entity_poly.type
_entity_poly.pdbx_seq_one_letter_code
_entity_poly.pdbx_strand_id
1 'polypeptide(L)'
;MRRCLLLLKYLCFLSGVASTAGSEIYCPRFLFILESQANCRLLFDTLHFTFAPGLAGILSAKACPSLSWFKNLPTDIPLHHWGIYVHVLEQKGRTSRIYIGSGTSAARGVRRRLWDYRYGYSLPQYVKLAFDNGFKITHTALLARCPTPDAGNIPRHRAVVIALEAAFACVFWAMFHKDKSYGFADLCPWKPDTFAYKGLCSHNPLLESIIGNLDFSSEQLSEMAARTKERQRLNRLVYNAKMRANPTPSYIASRNANNLKQLPGTKAREQAAIAVGKYRCEPCGINHRNKANLTKHNATPRHIFYAARGGKDPFSCDHCNVQFKYQSEFKPHLTTKGHLSPNPTCSTSCYEIRETCAGEWPLCMNDSRLMSHLAYSRGF
;
A
#
# COMPACT_ATOMS: atom_id res chain seq x y z
N MET A 1 -14.95 -2.30 -31.00
CA MET A 1 -16.31 -2.15 -30.43
C MET A 1 -17.31 -3.23 -30.88
N ARG A 2 -17.36 -3.68 -32.14
CA ARG A 2 -18.26 -4.79 -32.58
C ARG A 2 -17.94 -6.20 -32.01
N ARG A 3 -17.03 -6.34 -31.05
CA ARG A 3 -16.57 -7.63 -30.47
C ARG A 3 -16.89 -7.80 -28.98
N CYS A 4 -17.59 -6.83 -28.37
CA CYS A 4 -18.31 -7.02 -27.12
C CYS A 4 -19.66 -7.73 -27.32
N LEU A 5 -20.06 -8.06 -28.57
CA LEU A 5 -21.40 -8.57 -28.87
C LEU A 5 -21.71 -9.95 -28.29
N LEU A 6 -20.74 -10.81 -27.98
CA LEU A 6 -20.99 -12.11 -27.35
C LEU A 6 -21.13 -12.00 -25.81
N LEU A 7 -20.27 -11.17 -25.17
CA LEU A 7 -20.39 -10.82 -23.75
C LEU A 7 -21.62 -9.93 -23.49
N LEU A 8 -21.91 -8.98 -24.38
CA LEU A 8 -23.16 -8.24 -24.41
C LEU A 8 -24.31 -9.17 -24.73
N LYS A 9 -24.24 -10.12 -25.69
CA LYS A 9 -25.29 -11.13 -25.86
C LYS A 9 -25.50 -11.94 -24.59
N TYR A 10 -24.47 -12.24 -23.81
CA TYR A 10 -24.59 -12.86 -22.50
C TYR A 10 -25.30 -11.94 -21.49
N LEU A 11 -24.89 -10.68 -21.40
CA LEU A 11 -25.55 -9.67 -20.55
C LEU A 11 -26.98 -9.31 -21.02
N CYS A 12 -27.25 -9.45 -22.32
CA CYS A 12 -28.55 -9.22 -22.95
C CYS A 12 -29.44 -10.45 -22.90
N PHE A 13 -28.84 -11.65 -22.87
CA PHE A 13 -29.51 -12.89 -22.53
C PHE A 13 -29.94 -12.84 -21.08
N LEU A 14 -29.13 -12.28 -20.17
CA LEU A 14 -29.57 -12.01 -18.80
C LEU A 14 -30.77 -11.05 -18.74
N SER A 15 -30.82 -10.00 -19.57
CA SER A 15 -32.00 -9.11 -19.63
C SER A 15 -33.20 -9.72 -20.37
N GLY A 16 -32.98 -10.58 -21.37
CA GLY A 16 -34.04 -11.16 -22.22
C GLY A 16 -34.65 -12.44 -21.68
N VAL A 17 -33.84 -13.32 -21.09
CA VAL A 17 -34.28 -14.59 -20.49
C VAL A 17 -34.84 -14.40 -19.09
N ALA A 18 -34.48 -13.32 -18.38
CA ALA A 18 -35.22 -12.89 -17.20
C ALA A 18 -36.71 -12.68 -17.45
N SER A 19 -37.09 -12.39 -18.71
CA SER A 19 -38.49 -12.18 -19.09
C SER A 19 -39.21 -13.47 -19.48
N THR A 20 -38.51 -14.60 -19.65
CA THR A 20 -39.08 -15.86 -20.18
C THR A 20 -38.74 -17.12 -19.40
N ALA A 21 -37.68 -17.11 -18.57
CA ALA A 21 -37.31 -18.22 -17.71
C ALA A 21 -37.74 -17.92 -16.26
N GLY A 22 -38.38 -18.90 -15.62
CA GLY A 22 -38.85 -18.79 -14.24
C GLY A 22 -37.78 -18.29 -13.27
N SER A 23 -38.23 -17.68 -12.18
CA SER A 23 -37.46 -17.01 -11.12
C SER A 23 -36.41 -17.87 -10.38
N GLU A 24 -36.22 -19.12 -10.76
CA GLU A 24 -35.36 -20.09 -10.07
C GLU A 24 -33.89 -20.07 -10.50
N ILE A 25 -33.52 -19.37 -11.58
CA ILE A 25 -32.20 -19.52 -12.23
C ILE A 25 -31.20 -18.40 -11.85
N TYR A 26 -31.66 -17.27 -11.30
CA TYR A 26 -30.80 -16.12 -10.98
C TYR A 26 -31.24 -15.37 -9.72
N CYS A 27 -30.31 -14.71 -9.03
CA CYS A 27 -30.66 -13.81 -7.92
C CYS A 27 -31.48 -12.61 -8.47
N PRO A 28 -32.69 -12.33 -7.94
CA PRO A 28 -33.56 -11.24 -8.44
C PRO A 28 -32.91 -9.85 -8.41
N ARG A 29 -31.90 -9.64 -7.55
CA ARG A 29 -31.16 -8.38 -7.46
C ARG A 29 -30.40 -8.05 -8.74
N PHE A 30 -29.99 -9.06 -9.53
CA PHE A 30 -29.42 -8.81 -10.85
C PHE A 30 -30.46 -8.20 -11.79
N LEU A 31 -31.72 -8.65 -11.73
CA LEU A 31 -32.78 -8.10 -12.59
C LEU A 31 -33.08 -6.64 -12.27
N PHE A 32 -33.02 -6.28 -10.98
CA PHE A 32 -33.18 -4.89 -10.55
C PHE A 32 -32.03 -3.98 -11.04
N ILE A 33 -30.80 -4.46 -11.04
CA ILE A 33 -29.63 -3.64 -11.41
C ILE A 33 -29.37 -3.67 -12.92
N LEU A 34 -29.61 -4.80 -13.57
CA LEU A 34 -29.35 -5.08 -14.98
C LEU A 34 -30.67 -5.15 -15.76
N GLU A 35 -31.61 -4.28 -15.40
CA GLU A 35 -33.01 -4.28 -15.85
C GLU A 35 -33.21 -4.16 -17.36
N SER A 36 -32.24 -3.55 -18.05
CA SER A 36 -32.32 -3.34 -19.50
C SER A 36 -30.94 -3.40 -20.13
N GLN A 37 -30.89 -3.79 -21.40
CA GLN A 37 -29.65 -3.78 -22.18
C GLN A 37 -28.99 -2.39 -22.20
N ALA A 38 -29.77 -1.31 -22.22
CA ALA A 38 -29.26 0.06 -22.18
C ALA A 38 -28.57 0.36 -20.84
N ASN A 39 -29.20 0.00 -19.72
CA ASN A 39 -28.62 0.20 -18.40
C ASN A 39 -27.37 -0.68 -18.16
N CYS A 40 -27.40 -1.94 -18.61
CA CYS A 40 -26.22 -2.81 -18.59
C CYS A 40 -25.02 -2.21 -19.33
N ARG A 41 -25.27 -1.65 -20.53
CA ARG A 41 -24.22 -0.98 -21.32
C ARG A 41 -23.68 0.24 -20.60
N LEU A 42 -24.57 1.09 -20.07
CA LEU A 42 -24.18 2.27 -19.32
C LEU A 42 -23.25 1.93 -18.15
N LEU A 43 -23.65 0.98 -17.28
CA LEU A 43 -22.85 0.55 -16.13
C LEU A 43 -21.54 -0.16 -16.51
N PHE A 44 -21.52 -0.80 -17.67
CA PHE A 44 -20.30 -1.45 -18.17
C PHE A 44 -19.32 -0.43 -18.73
N ASP A 45 -19.80 0.56 -19.47
CA ASP A 45 -18.98 1.59 -20.11
C ASP A 45 -18.32 2.50 -19.06
N THR A 46 -18.99 2.78 -17.93
CA THR A 46 -18.43 3.55 -16.79
C THR A 46 -17.27 2.84 -16.08
N LEU A 47 -17.14 1.52 -16.22
CA LEU A 47 -16.06 0.76 -15.59
C LEU A 47 -14.74 0.83 -16.34
N HIS A 48 -14.76 1.22 -17.62
CA HIS A 48 -13.56 1.30 -18.46
C HIS A 48 -12.72 0.01 -18.41
N PHE A 49 -13.38 -1.14 -18.62
CA PHE A 49 -12.70 -2.43 -18.58
C PHE A 49 -11.56 -2.53 -19.60
N THR A 50 -10.42 -3.03 -19.12
CA THR A 50 -9.33 -3.54 -19.94
C THR A 50 -9.37 -5.06 -19.94
N PHE A 51 -9.36 -5.68 -21.11
CA PHE A 51 -9.42 -7.13 -21.29
C PHE A 51 -8.04 -7.74 -21.52
N ALA A 52 -7.92 -9.03 -21.22
CA ALA A 52 -6.72 -9.81 -21.49
C ALA A 52 -6.32 -9.76 -22.97
N PRO A 53 -5.00 -9.72 -23.29
CA PRO A 53 -4.53 -9.71 -24.67
C PRO A 53 -4.98 -10.98 -25.40
N GLY A 54 -5.40 -10.80 -26.66
CA GLY A 54 -5.87 -11.91 -27.51
C GLY A 54 -7.26 -12.45 -27.17
N LEU A 55 -7.92 -12.00 -26.08
CA LEU A 55 -9.23 -12.50 -25.66
C LEU A 55 -10.27 -12.42 -26.78
N ALA A 56 -10.35 -11.29 -27.49
CA ALA A 56 -11.31 -11.14 -28.59
C ALA A 56 -11.10 -12.15 -29.73
N GLY A 57 -9.85 -12.55 -29.98
CA GLY A 57 -9.51 -13.59 -30.95
C GLY A 57 -9.98 -14.96 -30.48
N ILE A 58 -9.73 -15.29 -29.21
CA ILE A 58 -10.19 -16.54 -28.58
C ILE A 58 -11.72 -16.65 -28.63
N LEU A 59 -12.44 -15.59 -28.27
CA LEU A 59 -13.92 -15.59 -28.28
C LEU A 59 -14.52 -15.74 -29.69
N SER A 60 -13.74 -15.48 -30.74
CA SER A 60 -14.17 -15.62 -32.13
C SER A 60 -13.66 -16.93 -32.76
N ALA A 61 -12.87 -17.72 -32.03
CA ALA A 61 -12.25 -18.92 -32.55
C ALA A 61 -13.23 -20.10 -32.58
N LYS A 62 -13.10 -20.96 -33.61
CA LYS A 62 -13.89 -22.20 -33.72
C LYS A 62 -13.49 -23.22 -32.65
N ALA A 63 -12.22 -23.26 -32.27
CA ALA A 63 -11.69 -24.16 -31.25
C ALA A 63 -11.64 -23.46 -29.87
N CYS A 64 -11.85 -24.23 -28.81
CA CYS A 64 -11.72 -23.75 -27.43
C CYS A 64 -10.28 -23.33 -27.12
N PRO A 65 -10.06 -22.42 -26.16
CA PRO A 65 -8.71 -21.99 -25.80
C PRO A 65 -7.88 -23.14 -25.24
N SER A 66 -6.59 -23.13 -25.60
CA SER A 66 -5.61 -24.04 -25.00
C SER A 66 -5.23 -23.57 -23.60
N LEU A 67 -4.78 -24.50 -22.76
CA LEU A 67 -4.21 -24.16 -21.45
C LEU A 67 -3.00 -23.21 -21.59
N SER A 68 -2.24 -23.35 -22.69
CA SER A 68 -1.08 -22.50 -22.96
C SER A 68 -1.48 -21.03 -23.13
N TRP A 69 -2.65 -20.73 -23.70
CA TRP A 69 -3.12 -19.35 -23.83
C TRP A 69 -3.24 -18.69 -22.45
N PHE A 70 -3.88 -19.37 -21.49
CA PHE A 70 -4.00 -18.88 -20.12
C PHE A 70 -2.64 -18.66 -19.45
N LYS A 71 -1.69 -19.58 -19.64
CA LYS A 71 -0.34 -19.50 -19.04
C LYS A 71 0.54 -18.40 -19.65
N ASN A 72 0.19 -17.91 -20.84
CA ASN A 72 0.89 -16.83 -21.52
C ASN A 72 0.28 -15.44 -21.21
N LEU A 73 -0.80 -15.38 -20.41
CA LEU A 73 -1.37 -14.09 -20.01
C LEU A 73 -0.45 -13.37 -19.02
N PRO A 74 -0.47 -12.01 -19.01
CA PRO A 74 0.28 -11.24 -18.03
C PRO A 74 -0.17 -11.56 -16.60
N THR A 75 0.80 -11.75 -15.71
CA THR A 75 0.58 -12.01 -14.28
C THR A 75 0.60 -10.74 -13.43
N ASP A 76 0.81 -9.58 -14.05
CA ASP A 76 0.75 -8.29 -13.34
C ASP A 76 -0.68 -7.98 -12.89
N ILE A 77 -0.83 -7.84 -11.57
CA ILE A 77 -2.10 -7.50 -10.94
C ILE A 77 -1.98 -6.10 -10.36
N PRO A 78 -2.57 -5.06 -10.96
CA PRO A 78 -2.42 -3.68 -10.49
C PRO A 78 -3.04 -3.48 -9.10
N LEU A 79 -2.57 -2.45 -8.38
CA LEU A 79 -3.19 -1.99 -7.14
C LEU A 79 -4.52 -1.28 -7.46
N HIS A 80 -5.46 -1.32 -6.53
CA HIS A 80 -6.75 -0.59 -6.64
C HIS A 80 -7.57 -0.88 -7.91
N HIS A 81 -7.53 -2.14 -8.36
CA HIS A 81 -8.33 -2.59 -9.50
C HIS A 81 -9.25 -3.73 -9.10
N TRP A 82 -10.47 -3.69 -9.62
CA TRP A 82 -11.38 -4.82 -9.66
C TRP A 82 -11.14 -5.62 -10.93
N GLY A 83 -11.67 -6.84 -10.97
CA GLY A 83 -11.50 -7.69 -12.14
C GLY A 83 -11.87 -9.13 -11.93
N ILE A 84 -11.82 -9.86 -13.05
CA ILE A 84 -12.03 -11.29 -13.15
C ILE A 84 -10.67 -11.92 -13.38
N TYR A 85 -10.29 -12.85 -12.51
CA TYR A 85 -9.05 -13.57 -12.59
C TYR A 85 -9.29 -15.03 -12.96
N VAL A 86 -8.25 -15.65 -13.48
CA VAL A 86 -8.16 -17.10 -13.71
C VAL A 86 -6.97 -17.65 -12.93
N HIS A 87 -7.18 -18.75 -12.23
CA HIS A 87 -6.12 -19.59 -11.70
C HIS A 87 -5.96 -20.82 -12.58
N VAL A 88 -4.72 -21.15 -12.93
CA VAL A 88 -4.35 -22.45 -13.49
C VAL A 88 -3.72 -23.27 -12.38
N LEU A 89 -4.26 -24.46 -12.15
CA LEU A 89 -3.82 -25.41 -11.15
C LEU A 89 -3.28 -26.66 -11.84
N GLU A 90 -2.07 -27.06 -11.46
CA GLU A 90 -1.40 -28.21 -12.05
C GLU A 90 -0.90 -29.18 -10.98
N GLN A 91 -0.86 -30.46 -11.34
CA GLN A 91 -0.26 -31.54 -10.57
C GLN A 91 0.36 -32.52 -11.55
N LYS A 92 1.57 -33.03 -11.24
CA LYS A 92 2.31 -33.95 -12.11
C LYS A 92 1.45 -35.18 -12.44
N GLY A 93 1.35 -35.53 -13.72
CA GLY A 93 0.61 -36.71 -14.19
C GLY A 93 -0.91 -36.60 -14.17
N ARG A 94 -1.49 -35.41 -13.91
CA ARG A 94 -2.94 -35.20 -13.89
C ARG A 94 -3.35 -34.06 -14.81
N THR A 95 -4.57 -34.14 -15.32
CA THR A 95 -5.17 -33.05 -16.12
C THR A 95 -5.21 -31.75 -15.31
N SER A 96 -4.69 -30.68 -15.90
CA SER A 96 -4.72 -29.34 -15.33
C SER A 96 -6.15 -28.86 -15.10
N ARG A 97 -6.30 -27.95 -14.15
CA ARG A 97 -7.60 -27.39 -13.76
C ARG A 97 -7.56 -25.87 -13.83
N ILE A 98 -8.70 -25.27 -14.13
CA ILE A 98 -8.87 -23.83 -14.04
C ILE A 98 -9.95 -23.46 -13.03
N TYR A 99 -9.78 -22.29 -12.42
CA TYR A 99 -10.81 -21.64 -11.63
C TYR A 99 -10.91 -20.19 -12.10
N ILE A 100 -12.14 -19.71 -12.31
CA ILE A 100 -12.42 -18.32 -12.62
C ILE A 100 -13.18 -17.72 -11.45
N GLY A 101 -12.75 -16.54 -11.02
CA GLY A 101 -13.45 -15.79 -9.98
C GLY A 101 -13.24 -14.29 -10.13
N SER A 102 -13.97 -13.49 -9.37
CA SER A 102 -13.77 -12.04 -9.32
C SER A 102 -13.27 -11.53 -7.98
N GLY A 103 -12.75 -10.30 -7.99
CA GLY A 103 -12.36 -9.59 -6.78
C GLY A 103 -12.82 -8.14 -6.82
N THR A 104 -13.76 -7.79 -5.95
CA THR A 104 -14.44 -6.48 -5.89
C THR A 104 -14.28 -5.80 -4.52
N SER A 105 -13.15 -6.05 -3.84
CA SER A 105 -12.85 -5.38 -2.57
C SER A 105 -12.62 -3.89 -2.80
N ALA A 106 -13.37 -3.04 -2.10
CA ALA A 106 -13.18 -1.58 -2.18
C ALA A 106 -11.75 -1.16 -1.75
N ALA A 107 -11.18 -1.85 -0.76
CA ALA A 107 -9.88 -1.47 -0.19
C ALA A 107 -8.68 -1.98 -1.01
N ARG A 108 -8.76 -3.20 -1.54
CA ARG A 108 -7.61 -3.90 -2.14
C ARG A 108 -7.90 -4.52 -3.51
N GLY A 109 -9.12 -4.38 -4.03
CA GLY A 109 -9.54 -4.93 -5.31
C GLY A 109 -9.32 -6.44 -5.41
N VAL A 110 -8.87 -6.90 -6.57
CA VAL A 110 -8.56 -8.31 -6.85
C VAL A 110 -7.49 -8.87 -5.93
N ARG A 111 -6.50 -8.05 -5.55
CA ARG A 111 -5.39 -8.52 -4.69
C ARG A 111 -5.86 -9.01 -3.32
N ARG A 112 -7.01 -8.54 -2.80
CA ARG A 112 -7.58 -9.13 -1.57
C ARG A 112 -7.86 -10.62 -1.78
N ARG A 113 -8.53 -10.94 -2.88
CA ARG A 113 -8.94 -12.30 -3.18
C ARG A 113 -7.74 -13.20 -3.45
N LEU A 114 -6.74 -12.70 -4.18
CA LEU A 114 -5.48 -13.44 -4.40
C LEU A 114 -4.67 -13.66 -3.13
N TRP A 115 -4.73 -12.72 -2.18
CA TRP A 115 -4.15 -12.89 -0.85
C TRP A 115 -4.85 -14.02 -0.10
N ASP A 116 -6.18 -14.12 -0.16
CA ASP A 116 -6.91 -15.22 0.49
C ASP A 116 -6.44 -16.60 -0.03
N TYR A 117 -6.23 -16.76 -1.35
CA TYR A 117 -5.65 -18.00 -1.91
C TYR A 117 -4.24 -18.31 -1.40
N ARG A 118 -3.37 -17.31 -1.35
CA ARG A 118 -1.97 -17.49 -0.92
C ARG A 118 -1.86 -17.99 0.51
N TYR A 119 -2.79 -17.58 1.37
CA TYR A 119 -2.79 -17.94 2.79
C TYR A 119 -3.85 -18.97 3.16
N GLY A 120 -4.57 -19.54 2.17
CA GLY A 120 -5.57 -20.58 2.40
C GLY A 120 -6.86 -20.09 3.08
N TYR A 121 -7.17 -18.80 3.03
CA TYR A 121 -8.39 -18.25 3.60
C TYR A 121 -9.55 -18.31 2.60
N SER A 122 -10.76 -18.62 3.09
CA SER A 122 -12.02 -18.55 2.32
C SER A 122 -11.93 -19.15 0.91
N LEU A 123 -11.28 -20.31 0.77
CA LEU A 123 -11.09 -20.97 -0.51
C LEU A 123 -12.43 -21.51 -1.05
N PRO A 124 -12.70 -21.42 -2.37
CA PRO A 124 -13.83 -22.12 -2.97
C PRO A 124 -13.71 -23.63 -2.75
N GLN A 125 -14.84 -24.31 -2.55
CA GLN A 125 -14.91 -25.73 -2.19
C GLN A 125 -13.99 -26.62 -3.05
N TYR A 126 -14.10 -26.52 -4.38
CA TYR A 126 -13.32 -27.37 -5.28
C TYR A 126 -11.88 -26.92 -5.49
N VAL A 127 -11.56 -25.64 -5.21
CA VAL A 127 -10.16 -25.21 -5.14
C VAL A 127 -9.49 -25.76 -3.89
N LYS A 128 -10.18 -25.73 -2.74
CA LYS A 128 -9.71 -26.37 -1.51
C LYS A 128 -9.50 -27.87 -1.75
N LEU A 129 -10.49 -28.56 -2.33
CA LEU A 129 -10.36 -29.97 -2.69
C LEU A 129 -9.17 -30.22 -3.62
N ALA A 130 -8.91 -29.34 -4.59
CA ALA A 130 -7.75 -29.47 -5.46
C ALA A 130 -6.43 -29.34 -4.69
N PHE A 131 -6.33 -28.38 -3.75
CA PHE A 131 -5.15 -28.23 -2.87
C PHE A 131 -4.94 -29.45 -1.97
N ASP A 132 -6.02 -29.95 -1.34
CA ASP A 132 -5.99 -31.16 -0.51
C ASP A 132 -5.51 -32.38 -1.32
N ASN A 133 -5.76 -32.38 -2.64
CA ASN A 133 -5.31 -33.42 -3.57
C ASN A 133 -3.92 -33.18 -4.20
N GLY A 134 -3.19 -32.15 -3.76
CA GLY A 134 -1.82 -31.87 -4.20
C GLY A 134 -1.68 -30.99 -5.45
N PHE A 135 -2.78 -30.41 -5.96
CA PHE A 135 -2.67 -29.38 -6.99
C PHE A 135 -2.11 -28.08 -6.42
N LYS A 136 -1.35 -27.34 -7.23
CA LYS A 136 -0.84 -26.01 -6.89
C LYS A 136 -1.24 -25.01 -7.96
N ILE A 137 -1.54 -23.77 -7.56
CA ILE A 137 -1.69 -22.67 -8.52
C ILE A 137 -0.33 -22.41 -9.17
N THR A 138 -0.21 -22.67 -10.47
CA THR A 138 1.02 -22.43 -11.25
C THR A 138 0.95 -21.13 -12.04
N HIS A 139 -0.25 -20.63 -12.31
CA HIS A 139 -0.45 -19.37 -13.01
C HIS A 139 -1.68 -18.63 -12.49
N THR A 140 -1.59 -17.29 -12.44
CA THR A 140 -2.72 -16.41 -12.10
C THR A 140 -2.65 -15.18 -13.00
N ALA A 141 -3.75 -14.91 -13.71
CA ALA A 141 -3.85 -13.76 -14.61
C ALA A 141 -5.23 -13.11 -14.52
N LEU A 142 -5.36 -11.90 -15.06
CA LEU A 142 -6.63 -11.19 -15.19
C LEU A 142 -7.20 -11.40 -16.59
N LEU A 143 -8.44 -11.88 -16.67
CA LEU A 143 -9.22 -11.95 -17.91
C LEU A 143 -9.83 -10.60 -18.28
N ALA A 144 -10.23 -9.84 -17.27
CA ALA A 144 -10.66 -8.46 -17.39
C ALA A 144 -10.38 -7.70 -16.09
N ARG A 145 -10.12 -6.39 -16.20
CA ARG A 145 -9.84 -5.51 -15.06
C ARG A 145 -10.39 -4.11 -15.28
N CYS A 146 -10.76 -3.45 -14.20
CA CYS A 146 -11.17 -2.06 -14.17
C CYS A 146 -10.63 -1.38 -12.91
N PRO A 147 -10.46 -0.05 -12.90
CA PRO A 147 -10.22 0.69 -11.65
C PRO A 147 -11.31 0.38 -10.62
N THR A 148 -10.97 0.39 -9.33
CA THR A 148 -11.99 0.29 -8.27
C THR A 148 -12.99 1.46 -8.42
N PRO A 149 -14.30 1.19 -8.50
CA PRO A 149 -15.32 2.24 -8.66
C PRO A 149 -15.43 3.15 -7.42
N ASP A 150 -16.04 4.31 -7.63
CA ASP A 150 -16.41 5.21 -6.54
C ASP A 150 -17.37 4.55 -5.56
N ALA A 151 -17.30 4.99 -4.30
CA ALA A 151 -18.03 4.38 -3.20
C ALA A 151 -19.54 4.30 -3.43
N GLY A 152 -20.14 5.36 -4.00
CA GLY A 152 -21.57 5.43 -4.31
C GLY A 152 -22.05 4.39 -5.32
N ASN A 153 -21.10 3.86 -6.08
CA ASN A 153 -21.31 3.07 -7.27
C ASN A 153 -20.94 1.59 -7.05
N ILE A 154 -20.29 1.27 -5.92
CA ILE A 154 -19.76 -0.07 -5.59
C ILE A 154 -20.80 -1.20 -5.78
N PRO A 155 -22.03 -1.14 -5.23
CA PRO A 155 -22.95 -2.27 -5.31
C PRO A 155 -23.40 -2.58 -6.75
N ARG A 156 -23.73 -1.53 -7.53
CA ARG A 156 -24.21 -1.66 -8.92
C ARG A 156 -23.09 -2.18 -9.84
N HIS A 157 -21.90 -1.62 -9.70
CA HIS A 157 -20.75 -2.06 -10.49
C HIS A 157 -20.25 -3.45 -10.09
N ARG A 158 -20.41 -3.87 -8.83
CA ARG A 158 -20.13 -5.25 -8.40
C ARG A 158 -21.01 -6.24 -9.15
N ALA A 159 -22.28 -5.91 -9.38
CA ALA A 159 -23.18 -6.72 -10.19
C ALA A 159 -22.62 -6.96 -11.59
N VAL A 160 -22.13 -5.91 -12.26
CA VAL A 160 -21.53 -6.03 -13.59
C VAL A 160 -20.30 -6.95 -13.58
N VAL A 161 -19.44 -6.83 -12.57
CA VAL A 161 -18.26 -7.70 -12.43
C VAL A 161 -18.64 -9.16 -12.19
N ILE A 162 -19.64 -9.44 -11.35
CA ILE A 162 -20.12 -10.81 -11.10
C ILE A 162 -20.81 -11.38 -12.34
N ALA A 163 -21.59 -10.58 -13.07
CA ALA A 163 -22.18 -11.02 -14.33
C ALA A 163 -21.11 -11.35 -15.38
N LEU A 164 -20.02 -10.58 -15.42
CA LEU A 164 -18.87 -10.85 -16.28
C LEU A 164 -18.07 -12.09 -15.81
N GLU A 165 -17.97 -12.33 -14.50
CA GLU A 165 -17.44 -13.58 -13.94
C GLU A 165 -18.24 -14.79 -14.41
N ALA A 166 -19.58 -14.73 -14.33
CA ALA A 166 -20.45 -15.79 -14.80
C ALA A 166 -20.31 -16.04 -16.31
N ALA A 167 -20.22 -14.97 -17.11
CA ALA A 167 -19.99 -15.09 -18.54
C ALA A 167 -18.66 -15.79 -18.85
N PHE A 168 -17.57 -15.42 -18.17
CA PHE A 168 -16.29 -16.10 -18.37
C PHE A 168 -16.27 -17.53 -17.83
N ALA A 169 -16.92 -17.80 -16.69
CA ALA A 169 -17.06 -19.14 -16.14
C ALA A 169 -17.80 -20.06 -17.11
N CYS A 170 -18.84 -19.56 -17.80
CA CYS A 170 -19.52 -20.32 -18.85
C CYS A 170 -18.65 -20.48 -20.10
N VAL A 171 -18.20 -19.37 -20.70
CA VAL A 171 -17.53 -19.40 -22.01
C VAL A 171 -16.27 -20.27 -21.98
N PHE A 172 -15.53 -20.27 -20.88
CA PHE A 172 -14.35 -21.11 -20.72
C PHE A 172 -14.62 -22.45 -20.03
N TRP A 173 -15.89 -22.75 -19.76
CA TRP A 173 -16.39 -23.89 -19.00
C TRP A 173 -15.54 -24.20 -17.76
N ALA A 174 -15.43 -23.20 -16.87
CA ALA A 174 -14.69 -23.32 -15.62
C ALA A 174 -15.46 -24.12 -14.54
N MET A 175 -16.57 -24.77 -14.89
CA MET A 175 -17.44 -25.52 -13.98
C MET A 175 -16.88 -26.89 -13.63
N PHE A 176 -17.07 -27.31 -12.38
CA PHE A 176 -16.53 -28.58 -11.89
C PHE A 176 -17.16 -29.80 -12.58
N HIS A 177 -18.50 -29.80 -12.71
CA HIS A 177 -19.25 -30.83 -13.41
C HIS A 177 -19.45 -30.44 -14.88
N LYS A 178 -19.24 -31.38 -15.81
CA LYS A 178 -19.49 -31.16 -17.25
C LYS A 178 -20.90 -31.52 -17.67
N ASP A 179 -21.55 -32.36 -16.88
CA ASP A 179 -22.89 -32.93 -17.04
C ASP A 179 -24.01 -32.04 -16.46
N LYS A 180 -23.65 -31.00 -15.69
CA LYS A 180 -24.62 -30.06 -15.11
C LYS A 180 -24.72 -28.79 -15.97
N SER A 181 -25.94 -28.31 -16.20
CA SER A 181 -26.17 -27.12 -17.03
C SER A 181 -25.78 -25.81 -16.33
N TYR A 182 -25.89 -25.74 -14.99
CA TYR A 182 -25.66 -24.53 -14.19
C TYR A 182 -26.46 -23.29 -14.63
N GLY A 183 -27.57 -23.48 -15.35
CA GLY A 183 -28.31 -22.37 -15.95
C GLY A 183 -27.57 -21.70 -17.13
N PHE A 184 -26.50 -22.31 -17.63
CA PHE A 184 -25.76 -21.82 -18.79
C PHE A 184 -26.26 -22.37 -20.13
N ALA A 185 -27.22 -23.29 -20.14
CA ALA A 185 -27.83 -23.88 -21.35
C ALA A 185 -26.76 -24.15 -22.45
N ASP A 186 -27.03 -23.75 -23.69
CA ASP A 186 -26.10 -23.84 -24.83
C ASP A 186 -25.29 -22.55 -25.05
N LEU A 187 -25.09 -21.75 -24.01
CA LEU A 187 -24.40 -20.46 -24.13
C LEU A 187 -22.87 -20.60 -24.25
N CYS A 188 -22.33 -21.75 -23.83
CA CYS A 188 -20.92 -22.05 -24.02
C CYS A 188 -20.65 -22.29 -25.52
N PRO A 189 -19.75 -21.54 -26.17
CA PRO A 189 -19.50 -21.68 -27.61
C PRO A 189 -18.93 -23.04 -28.04
N TRP A 190 -18.41 -23.81 -27.07
CA TRP A 190 -17.73 -25.07 -27.30
C TRP A 190 -18.32 -26.17 -26.41
N LYS A 191 -18.28 -27.42 -26.89
CA LYS A 191 -18.74 -28.55 -26.09
C LYS A 191 -17.83 -28.73 -24.85
N PRO A 192 -18.36 -28.91 -23.63
CA PRO A 192 -17.57 -29.08 -22.41
C PRO A 192 -16.46 -30.14 -22.47
N ASP A 193 -16.63 -31.19 -23.28
CA ASP A 193 -15.64 -32.26 -23.43
C ASP A 193 -14.45 -31.91 -24.31
N THR A 194 -14.53 -30.83 -25.08
CA THR A 194 -13.43 -30.38 -25.97
C THR A 194 -12.31 -29.67 -25.23
N PHE A 195 -12.57 -29.17 -24.01
CA PHE A 195 -11.56 -28.47 -23.21
C PHE A 195 -10.50 -29.43 -22.68
N ALA A 196 -9.22 -29.09 -22.90
CA ALA A 196 -8.05 -29.85 -22.43
C ALA A 196 -7.80 -29.75 -20.91
N TYR A 197 -8.69 -29.10 -20.17
CA TYR A 197 -8.61 -28.87 -18.74
C TYR A 197 -9.95 -29.13 -18.06
N LYS A 198 -9.95 -29.23 -16.73
CA LYS A 198 -11.18 -29.32 -15.92
C LYS A 198 -11.48 -28.01 -15.19
N GLY A 199 -12.75 -27.73 -14.93
CA GLY A 199 -13.17 -26.58 -14.13
C GLY A 199 -13.17 -26.86 -12.62
N LEU A 200 -13.30 -25.79 -11.83
CA LEU A 200 -13.35 -25.81 -10.36
C LEU A 200 -14.45 -24.89 -9.78
N CYS A 201 -15.23 -24.21 -10.60
CA CYS A 201 -16.36 -23.41 -10.14
C CYS A 201 -17.52 -24.33 -9.73
N SER A 202 -18.11 -24.07 -8.56
CA SER A 202 -19.15 -24.93 -7.98
C SER A 202 -20.56 -24.55 -8.40
N HIS A 203 -20.78 -23.31 -8.84
CA HIS A 203 -22.10 -22.76 -9.14
C HIS A 203 -21.97 -21.55 -10.07
N ASN A 204 -23.09 -21.14 -10.65
CA ASN A 204 -23.20 -19.93 -11.46
C ASN A 204 -23.15 -18.69 -10.54
N PRO A 205 -22.19 -17.77 -10.71
CA PRO A 205 -22.07 -16.58 -9.85
C PRO A 205 -23.32 -15.69 -9.80
N LEU A 206 -24.22 -15.79 -10.79
CA LEU A 206 -25.48 -15.04 -10.80
C LEU A 206 -26.50 -15.52 -9.76
N LEU A 207 -26.27 -16.68 -9.15
CA LEU A 207 -27.04 -17.16 -8.00
C LEU A 207 -26.59 -16.49 -6.69
N GLU A 208 -25.42 -15.85 -6.67
CA GLU A 208 -24.92 -15.17 -5.48
C GLU A 208 -25.70 -13.87 -5.23
N SER A 209 -25.95 -13.57 -3.95
CA SER A 209 -26.51 -12.28 -3.58
C SER A 209 -25.47 -11.17 -3.72
N ILE A 210 -25.88 -10.05 -4.32
CA ILE A 210 -25.02 -8.89 -4.50
C ILE A 210 -24.86 -8.18 -3.17
N ILE A 211 -23.68 -8.30 -2.57
CA ILE A 211 -23.38 -7.62 -1.31
C ILE A 211 -23.37 -6.10 -1.52
N GLY A 212 -24.17 -5.39 -0.75
CA GLY A 212 -24.24 -3.93 -0.76
C GLY A 212 -25.65 -3.42 -0.44
N ASN A 213 -25.71 -2.17 0.00
CA ASN A 213 -26.96 -1.51 0.33
C ASN A 213 -27.55 -0.88 -0.94
N LEU A 214 -28.07 -1.71 -1.84
CA LEU A 214 -28.59 -1.28 -3.15
C LEU A 214 -29.75 -0.28 -3.06
N ASP A 215 -30.46 -0.28 -1.93
CA ASP A 215 -31.63 0.56 -1.68
C ASP A 215 -31.26 2.04 -1.41
N PHE A 216 -29.95 2.34 -1.30
CA PHE A 216 -29.44 3.68 -1.08
C PHE A 216 -29.01 4.34 -2.39
N SER A 217 -29.12 5.67 -2.41
CA SER A 217 -28.60 6.50 -3.50
C SER A 217 -27.07 6.48 -3.55
N SER A 218 -26.50 6.93 -4.66
CA SER A 218 -25.04 7.04 -4.82
C SER A 218 -24.42 7.98 -3.78
N GLU A 219 -25.11 9.07 -3.46
CA GLU A 219 -24.69 10.08 -2.48
C GLU A 219 -24.70 9.48 -1.07
N GLN A 220 -25.80 8.81 -0.69
CA GLN A 220 -25.91 8.14 0.61
C GLN A 220 -24.82 7.07 0.79
N LEU A 221 -24.57 6.26 -0.23
CA LEU A 221 -23.51 5.24 -0.22
C LEU A 221 -22.11 5.86 -0.09
N SER A 222 -21.86 6.98 -0.77
CA SER A 222 -20.60 7.73 -0.67
C SER A 222 -20.40 8.29 0.74
N GLU A 223 -21.45 8.85 1.34
CA GLU A 223 -21.43 9.35 2.71
C GLU A 223 -21.16 8.23 3.74
N MET A 224 -21.85 7.09 3.62
CA MET A 224 -21.63 5.92 4.47
C MET A 224 -20.19 5.40 4.38
N ALA A 225 -19.61 5.40 3.17
CA ALA A 225 -18.23 5.02 2.96
C ALA A 225 -17.25 6.00 3.62
N ALA A 226 -17.51 7.32 3.53
CA ALA A 226 -16.73 8.34 4.21
C ALA A 226 -16.78 8.17 5.74
N ARG A 227 -17.97 7.97 6.32
CA ARG A 227 -18.15 7.68 7.75
C ARG A 227 -17.39 6.42 8.17
N THR A 228 -17.46 5.37 7.37
CA THR A 228 -16.74 4.11 7.63
C THR A 228 -15.22 4.30 7.59
N LYS A 229 -14.71 5.05 6.61
CA LYS A 229 -13.29 5.36 6.46
C LYS A 229 -12.77 6.16 7.66
N GLU A 230 -13.53 7.15 8.12
CA GLU A 230 -13.15 7.94 9.30
C GLU A 230 -13.18 7.10 10.58
N ARG A 231 -14.22 6.28 10.77
CA ARG A 231 -14.26 5.34 11.90
C ARG A 231 -13.07 4.38 11.90
N GLN A 232 -12.69 3.84 10.74
CA GLN A 232 -11.51 2.98 10.62
C GLN A 232 -10.21 3.73 10.95
N ARG A 233 -10.08 5.00 10.53
CA ARG A 233 -8.94 5.84 10.88
C ARG A 233 -8.85 6.05 12.40
N LEU A 234 -9.94 6.43 13.05
CA LEU A 234 -10.01 6.62 14.50
C LEU A 234 -9.69 5.33 15.25
N ASN A 235 -10.31 4.21 14.86
CA ASN A 235 -10.05 2.90 15.45
C ASN A 235 -8.57 2.49 15.31
N ARG A 236 -7.94 2.79 14.16
CA ARG A 236 -6.51 2.53 13.96
C ARG A 236 -5.64 3.38 14.87
N LEU A 237 -5.98 4.64 15.10
CA LEU A 237 -5.26 5.52 16.03
C LEU A 237 -5.34 4.99 17.46
N VAL A 238 -6.55 4.66 17.91
CA VAL A 238 -6.78 4.09 19.25
C VAL A 238 -6.05 2.76 19.43
N TYR A 239 -6.15 1.86 18.45
CA TYR A 239 -5.43 0.58 18.46
C TYR A 239 -3.91 0.79 18.55
N ASN A 240 -3.35 1.69 17.74
CA ASN A 240 -1.93 1.99 17.76
C ASN A 240 -1.49 2.62 19.10
N ALA A 241 -2.30 3.48 19.70
CA ALA A 241 -2.01 4.05 21.01
C ALA A 241 -1.98 2.96 22.09
N LYS A 242 -2.98 2.07 22.11
CA LYS A 242 -3.03 0.92 23.02
C LYS A 242 -1.82 -0.01 22.85
N MET A 243 -1.46 -0.34 21.60
CA MET A 243 -0.30 -1.19 21.31
C MET A 243 1.04 -0.54 21.64
N ARG A 244 1.13 0.79 21.70
CA ARG A 244 2.33 1.49 22.18
C ARG A 244 2.38 1.56 23.70
N ALA A 245 1.25 1.73 24.36
CA ALA A 245 1.17 1.74 25.82
C ALA A 245 1.50 0.36 26.40
N ASN A 246 0.89 -0.69 25.86
CA ASN A 246 1.08 -2.08 26.29
C ASN A 246 1.47 -2.97 25.10
N PRO A 247 2.76 -2.95 24.68
CA PRO A 247 3.21 -3.69 23.50
C PRO A 247 3.30 -5.19 23.78
N THR A 248 2.68 -5.99 22.91
CA THR A 248 2.83 -7.46 22.96
C THR A 248 4.17 -7.90 22.37
N PRO A 249 4.72 -9.07 22.76
CA PRO A 249 5.95 -9.60 22.17
C PRO A 249 5.89 -9.72 20.64
N SER A 250 4.74 -10.18 20.11
CA SER A 250 4.50 -10.28 18.67
C SER A 250 4.52 -8.91 17.97
N TYR A 251 3.92 -7.89 18.60
CA TYR A 251 3.96 -6.52 18.08
C TYR A 251 5.39 -5.96 18.03
N ILE A 252 6.18 -6.18 19.08
CA ILE A 252 7.58 -5.76 19.14
C ILE A 252 8.40 -6.45 18.03
N ALA A 253 8.26 -7.78 17.89
CA ALA A 253 8.96 -8.55 16.87
C ALA A 253 8.63 -8.06 15.46
N SER A 254 7.34 -7.86 15.16
CA SER A 254 6.88 -7.32 13.88
C SER A 254 7.42 -5.91 13.60
N ARG A 255 7.41 -5.03 14.61
CA ARG A 255 7.97 -3.67 14.49
C ARG A 255 9.47 -3.71 14.23
N ASN A 256 10.22 -4.58 14.91
CA ASN A 256 11.65 -4.73 14.72
C ASN A 256 11.98 -5.25 13.31
N ALA A 257 11.26 -6.27 12.83
CA ALA A 257 11.41 -6.79 11.48
C ALA A 257 11.14 -5.71 10.42
N ASN A 258 10.09 -4.89 10.62
CA ASN A 258 9.80 -3.77 9.73
C ASN A 258 10.88 -2.70 9.76
N ASN A 259 11.40 -2.34 10.94
CA ASN A 259 12.50 -1.38 11.08
C ASN A 259 13.77 -1.86 10.35
N LEU A 260 14.12 -3.14 10.49
CA LEU A 260 15.26 -3.75 9.78
C LEU A 260 15.06 -3.67 8.26
N LYS A 261 13.87 -3.98 7.78
CA LYS A 261 13.53 -3.88 6.35
C LYS A 261 13.63 -2.44 5.81
N GLN A 262 13.26 -1.44 6.61
CA GLN A 262 13.26 -0.03 6.21
C GLN A 262 14.62 0.67 6.39
N LEU A 263 15.53 0.07 7.17
CA LEU A 263 16.81 0.67 7.53
C LEU A 263 17.69 1.02 6.31
N PRO A 264 17.89 0.15 5.29
CA PRO A 264 18.75 0.48 4.15
C PRO A 264 18.24 1.69 3.37
N GLY A 265 16.94 1.72 3.06
CA GLY A 265 16.32 2.84 2.35
C GLY A 265 16.31 4.14 3.17
N THR A 266 16.31 4.04 4.50
CA THR A 266 16.44 5.21 5.37
C THR A 266 17.86 5.76 5.36
N LYS A 267 18.87 4.90 5.50
CA LYS A 267 20.29 5.30 5.40
C LYS A 267 20.63 5.93 4.06
N ALA A 268 20.15 5.35 2.95
CA ALA A 268 20.37 5.90 1.62
C ALA A 268 19.77 7.31 1.46
N ARG A 269 18.54 7.53 1.94
CA ARG A 269 17.91 8.87 1.92
C ARG A 269 18.64 9.87 2.81
N GLU A 270 19.12 9.44 3.97
CA GLU A 270 19.91 10.28 4.87
C GLU A 270 21.24 10.68 4.24
N GLN A 271 21.96 9.75 3.61
CA GLN A 271 23.22 10.04 2.90
C GLN A 271 23.00 10.97 1.71
N ALA A 272 21.97 10.74 0.90
CA ALA A 272 21.61 11.63 -0.21
C ALA A 272 21.28 13.05 0.30
N ALA A 273 20.56 13.17 1.41
CA ALA A 273 20.24 14.46 2.03
C ALA A 273 21.51 15.20 2.53
N ILE A 274 22.49 14.47 3.07
CA ILE A 274 23.78 15.04 3.48
C ILE A 274 24.58 15.50 2.26
N ALA A 275 24.64 14.69 1.20
CA ALA A 275 25.41 14.98 -0.01
C ALA A 275 24.94 16.27 -0.71
N VAL A 276 23.63 16.50 -0.76
CA VAL A 276 23.06 17.73 -1.35
C VAL A 276 22.95 18.90 -0.36
N GLY A 277 23.36 18.71 0.90
CA GLY A 277 23.23 19.75 1.93
C GLY A 277 21.79 20.12 2.27
N LYS A 278 20.82 19.20 2.11
CA LYS A 278 19.38 19.48 2.28
C LYS A 278 19.02 20.04 3.66
N TYR A 279 19.73 19.58 4.69
CA TYR A 279 19.56 20.03 6.07
C TYR A 279 20.87 20.60 6.59
N ARG A 280 21.36 21.63 5.89
CA ARG A 280 22.57 22.36 6.26
C ARG A 280 22.26 23.40 7.33
N CYS A 281 23.14 23.47 8.32
CA CYS A 281 23.20 24.58 9.26
C CYS A 281 24.12 25.65 8.66
N GLU A 282 23.58 26.80 8.27
CA GLU A 282 24.37 27.88 7.66
C GLU A 282 25.45 28.43 8.60
N PRO A 283 25.17 28.78 9.87
CA PRO A 283 26.20 29.29 10.77
C PRO A 283 27.36 28.30 10.96
N CYS A 284 27.06 27.03 11.20
CA CYS A 284 28.09 26.02 11.50
C CYS A 284 28.69 25.36 10.25
N GLY A 285 28.08 25.53 9.07
CA GLY A 285 28.47 24.85 7.83
C GLY A 285 28.29 23.34 7.82
N ILE A 286 27.57 22.77 8.80
CA ILE A 286 27.42 21.32 8.99
C ILE A 286 26.15 20.81 8.32
N ASN A 287 26.26 19.72 7.57
CA ASN A 287 25.11 19.01 6.99
C ASN A 287 24.58 17.96 7.97
N HIS A 288 23.27 17.96 8.19
CA HIS A 288 22.58 16.96 9.02
C HIS A 288 21.83 15.95 8.16
N ARG A 289 21.70 14.72 8.69
CA ARG A 289 21.00 13.62 8.03
C ARG A 289 19.50 13.84 7.82
N ASN A 290 18.86 14.62 8.70
CA ASN A 290 17.42 14.87 8.65
C ASN A 290 17.06 16.17 9.40
N LYS A 291 15.84 16.66 9.17
CA LYS A 291 15.30 17.89 9.80
C LYS A 291 15.35 17.84 11.33
N ALA A 292 15.01 16.69 11.93
CA ALA A 292 14.99 16.55 13.39
C ALA A 292 16.37 16.73 14.02
N ASN A 293 17.42 16.22 13.37
CA ASN A 293 18.80 16.41 13.80
C ASN A 293 19.24 17.89 13.67
N LEU A 294 18.86 18.57 12.59
CA LEU A 294 19.13 20.01 12.44
C LEU A 294 18.41 20.82 13.53
N THR A 295 17.13 20.54 13.78
CA THR A 295 16.37 21.21 14.85
C THR A 295 17.03 20.98 16.23
N LYS A 296 17.46 19.76 16.52
CA LYS A 296 18.21 19.46 17.76
C LYS A 296 19.54 20.19 17.83
N HIS A 297 20.28 20.25 16.71
CA HIS A 297 21.54 20.98 16.62
C HIS A 297 21.33 22.47 16.91
N ASN A 298 20.33 23.08 16.28
CA ASN A 298 20.02 24.50 16.44
C ASN A 298 19.57 24.85 17.88
N ALA A 299 18.96 23.90 18.58
CA ALA A 299 18.56 24.05 19.97
C ALA A 299 19.72 23.85 20.98
N THR A 300 20.91 23.44 20.54
CA THR A 300 22.04 23.28 21.48
C THR A 300 22.55 24.65 21.94
N PRO A 301 22.88 24.81 23.24
CA PRO A 301 23.45 26.07 23.74
C PRO A 301 24.67 26.52 22.93
N ARG A 302 25.56 25.57 22.60
CA ARG A 302 26.74 25.86 21.77
C ARG A 302 26.38 26.46 20.41
N HIS A 303 25.39 25.90 19.71
CA HIS A 303 24.98 26.46 18.42
C HIS A 303 24.45 27.89 18.59
N ILE A 304 23.62 28.12 19.60
CA ILE A 304 23.05 29.45 19.89
C ILE A 304 24.18 30.46 20.15
N PHE A 305 25.17 30.11 20.97
CA PHE A 305 26.35 30.96 21.22
C PHE A 305 27.18 31.21 19.96
N TYR A 306 27.49 30.15 19.21
CA TYR A 306 28.30 30.20 18.01
C TYR A 306 27.64 31.06 16.91
N ALA A 307 26.33 30.92 16.72
CA ALA A 307 25.55 31.71 15.79
C ALA A 307 25.46 33.18 16.20
N ALA A 308 25.27 33.47 17.50
CA ALA A 308 25.20 34.84 18.01
C ALA A 308 26.54 35.59 17.92
N ARG A 309 27.67 34.89 18.02
CA ARG A 309 29.03 35.50 17.98
C ARG A 309 29.69 35.46 16.59
N GLY A 310 28.90 35.29 15.53
CA GLY A 310 29.41 35.35 14.15
C GLY A 310 30.41 34.24 13.82
N GLY A 311 30.24 33.05 14.39
CA GLY A 311 31.09 31.89 14.09
C GLY A 311 32.30 31.73 14.99
N LYS A 312 32.31 32.36 16.17
CA LYS A 312 33.34 32.14 17.20
C LYS A 312 32.87 31.08 18.20
N ASP A 313 33.73 30.10 18.48
CA ASP A 313 33.43 29.08 19.49
C ASP A 313 33.35 29.69 20.91
N PRO A 314 32.65 29.05 21.86
CA PRO A 314 32.38 29.64 23.18
C PRO A 314 33.62 29.84 24.05
N PHE A 315 34.70 29.08 23.79
CA PHE A 315 35.93 29.11 24.57
C PHE A 315 37.09 29.53 23.66
N SER A 316 37.76 30.63 23.99
CA SER A 316 38.95 31.10 23.28
C SER A 316 40.03 31.48 24.28
N CYS A 317 41.28 31.18 23.93
CA CYS A 317 42.44 31.71 24.62
C CYS A 317 42.90 32.96 23.88
N ASP A 318 42.77 34.13 24.51
CA ASP A 318 43.14 35.40 23.88
C ASP A 318 44.67 35.51 23.68
N HIS A 319 45.46 34.88 24.55
CA HIS A 319 46.93 34.89 24.46
C HIS A 319 47.48 34.05 23.31
N CYS A 320 46.89 32.88 23.06
CA CYS A 320 47.30 32.02 21.95
C CYS A 320 46.45 32.24 20.69
N ASN A 321 45.38 33.04 20.78
CA ASN A 321 44.34 33.21 19.76
C ASN A 321 43.80 31.86 19.23
N VAL A 322 43.72 30.86 20.11
CA VAL A 322 43.19 29.51 19.79
C VAL A 322 41.78 29.38 20.32
N GLN A 323 40.87 28.84 19.51
CA GLN A 323 39.48 28.57 19.88
C GLN A 323 39.28 27.09 20.18
N PHE A 324 38.41 26.81 21.15
CA PHE A 324 38.11 25.47 21.63
C PHE A 324 36.61 25.22 21.57
N LYS A 325 36.29 24.03 21.06
CA LYS A 325 34.92 23.59 20.87
C LYS A 325 34.23 23.26 22.19
N TYR A 326 35.00 22.69 23.12
CA TYR A 326 34.52 22.21 24.41
C TYR A 326 35.39 22.74 25.56
N GLN A 327 34.75 22.99 26.70
CA GLN A 327 35.45 23.43 27.91
C GLN A 327 36.52 22.41 28.37
N SER A 328 36.26 21.13 28.12
CA SER A 328 37.19 20.02 28.43
C SER A 328 38.50 20.09 27.65
N GLU A 329 38.52 20.78 26.51
CA GLU A 329 39.73 21.00 25.70
C GLU A 329 40.41 22.32 26.06
N PHE A 330 39.61 23.33 26.40
CA PHE A 330 40.10 24.65 26.82
C PHE A 330 40.84 24.60 28.16
N LYS A 331 40.29 23.91 29.18
CA LYS A 331 40.90 23.87 30.52
C LYS A 331 42.32 23.29 30.52
N PRO A 332 42.59 22.13 29.87
CA PRO A 332 43.95 21.61 29.79
C PRO A 332 44.89 22.48 28.96
N HIS A 333 44.40 23.18 27.92
CA HIS A 333 45.25 24.08 27.13
C HIS A 333 45.93 25.13 28.01
N LEU A 334 45.18 25.74 28.93
CA LEU A 334 45.69 26.74 29.88
C LEU A 334 46.78 26.20 30.81
N THR A 335 46.87 24.88 30.98
CA THR A 335 47.86 24.23 31.86
C THR A 335 49.01 23.56 31.10
N THR A 336 49.00 23.59 29.76
CA THR A 336 50.08 23.00 28.96
C THR A 336 51.36 23.83 29.02
N LYS A 337 52.52 23.14 29.02
CA LYS A 337 53.85 23.79 29.03
C LYS A 337 54.05 24.77 27.88
N GLY A 338 53.44 24.52 26.71
CA GLY A 338 53.51 25.42 25.56
C GLY A 338 52.67 26.69 25.69
N HIS A 339 51.64 26.69 26.53
CA HIS A 339 50.90 27.91 26.89
C HIS A 339 51.61 28.70 28.00
N LEU A 340 52.26 27.99 28.93
CA LEU A 340 52.99 28.56 30.06
C LEU A 340 54.44 28.97 29.73
N SER A 341 54.96 28.60 28.54
CA SER A 341 56.29 29.01 28.10
C SER A 341 56.28 30.43 27.53
N PRO A 342 57.20 31.33 27.92
CA PRO A 342 57.29 32.66 27.35
C PRO A 342 57.69 32.57 25.87
N ASN A 343 56.73 32.77 24.96
CA ASN A 343 57.02 32.96 23.54
C ASN A 343 57.56 34.41 23.35
N PRO A 344 58.53 34.70 22.45
CA PRO A 344 59.27 35.98 22.39
C PRO A 344 58.44 37.23 22.05
N THR A 345 57.14 37.09 21.78
CA THR A 345 56.23 38.22 21.52
C THR A 345 55.40 38.61 22.74
N CYS A 346 55.64 38.01 23.92
CA CYS A 346 54.88 38.29 25.13
C CYS A 346 55.67 39.22 26.08
N SER A 347 55.18 40.46 26.23
CA SER A 347 55.63 41.38 27.27
C SER A 347 55.31 40.82 28.65
N THR A 348 56.37 40.64 29.44
CA THR A 348 56.51 40.37 30.88
C THR A 348 55.27 40.61 31.77
N SER A 349 54.27 39.72 31.77
CA SER A 349 53.30 39.67 32.90
C SER A 349 52.63 38.32 33.21
N CYS A 350 53.01 37.20 32.57
CA CYS A 350 52.29 35.92 32.78
C CYS A 350 52.60 35.20 34.10
N TYR A 351 53.46 35.73 34.99
CA TYR A 351 53.74 35.09 36.28
C TYR A 351 52.72 35.43 37.38
N GLU A 352 51.83 36.41 37.19
CA GLU A 352 50.83 36.82 38.19
C GLU A 352 49.41 36.24 37.96
N ILE A 353 49.14 35.53 36.85
CA ILE A 353 47.80 34.98 36.54
C ILE A 353 47.62 33.57 37.14
N ARG A 354 48.14 33.33 38.35
CA ARG A 354 47.81 32.13 39.12
C ARG A 354 46.66 32.34 40.09
N GLU A 355 46.34 33.58 40.45
CA GLU A 355 45.30 33.85 41.46
C GLU A 355 43.98 34.41 40.89
N THR A 356 43.96 34.99 39.69
CA THR A 356 42.74 35.61 39.13
C THR A 356 41.93 34.74 38.18
N CYS A 357 42.41 33.55 37.78
CA CYS A 357 41.62 32.60 36.98
C CYS A 357 41.06 31.41 37.79
N ALA A 358 41.46 31.28 39.05
CA ALA A 358 40.95 30.25 39.96
C ALA A 358 39.86 30.76 40.93
N GLY A 359 39.74 32.07 41.10
CA GLY A 359 38.69 32.72 41.88
C GLY A 359 37.69 33.44 40.97
N GLU A 360 36.41 33.20 41.21
CA GLU A 360 35.27 33.99 40.68
C GLU A 360 34.87 33.72 39.21
N TRP A 361 33.93 32.77 39.06
CA TRP A 361 32.90 32.84 38.01
C TRP A 361 31.77 33.76 38.46
N PRO A 362 31.74 35.03 38.03
CA PRO A 362 30.45 35.69 37.89
C PRO A 362 30.40 36.57 36.63
N LEU A 363 29.21 36.67 36.03
CA LEU A 363 28.78 37.80 35.17
C LEU A 363 29.14 37.81 33.66
N CYS A 364 29.08 36.67 32.96
CA CYS A 364 28.78 36.68 31.51
C CYS A 364 27.49 35.93 31.13
N MET A 365 26.70 35.52 32.13
CA MET A 365 25.35 34.95 31.95
C MET A 365 24.21 35.96 32.16
N ASN A 366 24.53 37.23 32.43
CA ASN A 366 23.55 38.28 32.76
C ASN A 366 23.38 39.33 31.65
N ASP A 367 23.46 38.93 30.38
CA ASP A 367 22.80 39.74 29.35
C ASP A 367 21.31 39.38 29.35
N SER A 368 20.56 40.16 30.14
CA SER A 368 19.11 40.09 30.31
C SER A 368 18.31 40.29 29.01
N ARG A 369 18.98 40.51 27.86
CA ARG A 369 18.36 40.51 26.53
C ARG A 369 18.29 39.15 25.83
N LEU A 370 18.95 38.10 26.32
CA LEU A 370 18.93 36.75 25.71
C LEU A 370 18.07 35.71 26.45
N MET A 371 17.55 36.04 27.64
CA MET A 371 16.72 35.16 28.46
C MET A 371 15.20 35.35 28.31
N SER A 372 14.73 36.25 27.44
CA SER A 372 13.30 36.53 27.25
C SER A 372 12.59 35.64 26.21
N HIS A 373 13.25 34.66 25.58
CA HIS A 373 12.63 33.77 24.59
C HIS A 373 12.68 32.26 24.90
N LEU A 374 13.11 31.86 26.10
CA LEU A 374 13.16 30.44 26.52
C LEU A 374 12.19 30.06 27.65
N ALA A 375 11.12 30.84 27.84
CA ALA A 375 10.05 30.53 28.78
C ALA A 375 8.70 30.32 28.09
N TYR A 376 8.59 29.35 27.18
CA TYR A 376 7.32 28.63 26.94
C TYR A 376 7.54 27.39 26.07
N SER A 377 7.53 26.20 26.69
CA SER A 377 7.11 24.89 26.11
C SER A 377 7.72 23.71 26.88
N ARG A 378 7.40 23.62 28.17
CA ARG A 378 7.30 22.35 28.88
C ARG A 378 6.06 22.41 29.77
N GLY A 379 4.91 22.15 29.16
CA GLY A 379 3.68 21.77 29.85
C GLY A 379 3.34 20.35 29.44
N PHE A 380 3.32 19.45 30.42
CA PHE A 380 2.41 18.31 30.43
C PHE A 380 0.98 18.81 30.52
#